data_AF-A0AAE5LQC5-F1
#
_entry.id   AF-A0AAE5LQC5-F1
#
_cell.length_a   1.000
_cell.length_b   1.000
_cell.length_c   1.000
_cell.angle_alpha   90.00
_cell.angle_beta   90.00
_cell.angle_gamma   90.00
#
_symmetry.space_group_name_H-M   'P 1'
#
loop_
_entity.id
_entity.type
_entity.pdbx_description
1 polymer ?
#
loop_
_entity_poly.entity_id
_entity_poly.type
_entity_poly.pdbx_seq_one_letter_code
_entity_poly.pdbx_strand_id
1 'polypeptide(L)'
;MQINNNKIFIRMQNIVPMFPFLFILAMLILHLAMPTKTFSKEERRYLGQWPSFNTEKVLNGSYKNEVESYFSDQFPFRNFWIHIKEHSNQILIKK
;
A
#
# COMPACT_ATOMS: atom_id res chain seq x y z
N MET A 1 10.52 10.88 44.08
CA MET A 1 9.44 10.87 43.07
C MET A 1 9.35 9.44 42.52
N GLN A 2 8.46 8.61 43.04
CA GLN A 2 8.31 7.23 42.57
C GLN A 2 7.48 7.25 41.28
N ILE A 3 8.14 6.96 40.17
CA ILE A 3 7.48 6.81 38.88
C ILE A 3 6.67 5.51 38.96
N ASN A 4 5.34 5.62 38.90
CA ASN A 4 4.44 4.47 38.91
C ASN A 4 4.51 3.77 37.54
N ASN A 5 5.28 2.69 37.47
CA ASN A 5 5.51 1.90 36.26
C ASN A 5 4.21 1.41 35.60
N ASN A 6 3.13 1.19 36.38
CA ASN A 6 1.85 0.73 35.85
C ASN A 6 1.14 1.81 35.02
N LYS A 7 1.24 3.09 35.43
CA LYS A 7 0.69 4.21 34.65
C LYS A 7 1.47 4.44 33.35
N ILE A 8 2.79 4.24 33.37
CA ILE A 8 3.63 4.32 32.17
C ILE A 8 3.31 3.18 31.21
N PHE A 9 3.17 1.95 31.72
CA PHE A 9 2.82 0.78 30.93
C PHE A 9 1.47 0.95 30.21
N ILE A 10 0.44 1.44 30.91
CA ILE A 10 -0.89 1.72 30.31
C ILE A 10 -0.81 2.83 29.26
N ARG A 11 -0.02 3.90 29.49
CA ARG A 11 0.20 4.94 28.48
C ARG A 11 0.91 4.41 27.24
N MET A 12 1.94 3.59 27.42
CA MET A 12 2.66 2.97 26.29
C MET A 12 1.76 2.06 25.48
N GLN A 13 0.92 1.25 26.14
CA GLN A 13 -0.03 0.35 25.47
C GLN A 13 -1.02 1.10 24.56
N ASN A 14 -1.45 2.31 24.93
CA ASN A 14 -2.38 3.11 24.11
C ASN A 14 -1.67 3.91 23.00
N ILE A 15 -0.39 4.24 23.17
CA ILE A 15 0.38 5.06 22.20
C ILE A 15 0.94 4.21 21.06
N VAL A 16 1.40 2.99 21.34
CA VAL A 16 1.97 2.06 20.34
C VAL A 16 1.06 1.83 19.12
N PRO A 17 -0.26 1.57 19.24
CA PRO A 17 -1.12 1.34 18.09
C PRO A 17 -1.41 2.61 17.26
N MET A 18 -1.11 3.81 17.78
CA MET A 18 -1.35 5.07 17.06
C MET A 18 -0.40 5.24 15.87
N PHE A 19 0.84 4.73 15.99
CA PHE A 19 1.85 4.82 14.94
C PHE A 19 1.46 4.14 13.62
N PRO A 20 1.08 2.83 13.59
CA PRO A 20 0.66 2.19 12.35
C PRO A 20 -0.61 2.83 11.76
N PHE A 21 -1.51 3.32 12.60
CA PHE A 21 -2.73 3.98 12.14
C PHE A 21 -2.42 5.30 11.41
N LEU A 22 -1.55 6.13 11.99
CA LEU A 22 -1.06 7.36 11.36
C LEU A 22 -0.30 7.07 10.06
N PHE A 23 0.50 5.99 10.04
CA PHE A 23 1.23 5.59 8.83
C PHE A 23 0.29 5.20 7.68
N ILE A 24 -0.72 4.38 7.96
CA ILE A 24 -1.73 3.98 6.95
C ILE A 24 -2.50 5.22 6.46
N LEU A 25 -2.89 6.12 7.37
CA LEU A 25 -3.58 7.35 7.02
C LEU A 25 -2.73 8.27 6.14
N ALA A 26 -1.44 8.43 6.46
CA ALA A 26 -0.51 9.21 5.65
C ALA A 26 -0.34 8.61 4.24
N MET A 27 -0.23 7.28 4.13
CA MET A 27 -0.17 6.59 2.83
C MET A 27 -1.45 6.79 2.01
N LEU A 28 -2.62 6.79 2.65
CA LEU A 28 -3.89 7.06 1.99
C LEU A 28 -3.96 8.50 1.45
N ILE A 29 -3.55 9.48 2.25
CA ILE A 29 -3.50 10.89 1.83
C ILE A 29 -2.54 11.06 0.65
N LEU A 30 -1.37 10.44 0.70
CA LEU A 30 -0.40 10.46 -0.40
C LEU A 30 -0.95 9.82 -1.67
N HIS A 31 -1.69 8.71 -1.54
CA HIS A 31 -2.34 8.07 -2.68
C HIS A 31 -3.39 8.97 -3.34
N LEU A 32 -4.21 9.68 -2.55
CA LEU A 32 -5.18 10.65 -3.08
C LEU A 32 -4.51 11.90 -3.67
N ALA A 33 -3.41 12.37 -3.08
CA ALA A 33 -2.71 13.57 -3.51
C ALA A 33 -1.86 13.34 -4.78
N MET A 34 -1.41 12.11 -5.04
CA MET A 34 -0.65 11.79 -6.23
C MET A 34 -1.56 11.70 -7.46
N PRO A 35 -1.21 12.39 -8.56
CA PRO A 35 -1.95 12.23 -9.81
C PRO A 35 -1.79 10.80 -10.33
N THR A 36 -2.88 10.25 -10.85
CA THR A 36 -2.89 8.93 -11.48
C THR A 36 -1.89 8.88 -12.62
N LYS A 37 -0.92 7.96 -12.52
CA LYS A 37 0.08 7.76 -13.55
C LYS A 37 -0.50 6.90 -14.66
N THR A 38 -0.32 7.32 -15.90
CA THR A 38 -0.80 6.59 -17.09
C THR A 38 0.24 5.62 -17.63
N PHE A 39 1.53 5.94 -17.49
CA PHE A 39 2.62 5.14 -18.03
C PHE A 39 3.76 5.00 -17.03
N SER A 40 4.25 3.78 -16.85
CA SER A 40 5.48 3.50 -16.12
C SER A 40 6.65 3.41 -17.09
N LYS A 41 7.58 4.37 -17.02
CA LYS A 41 8.83 4.34 -17.80
C LYS A 41 9.75 3.18 -17.39
N GLU A 42 9.72 2.82 -16.12
CA GLU A 42 10.58 1.79 -15.54
C GLU A 42 10.18 0.38 -16.02
N GLU A 43 8.87 0.10 -16.10
CA GLU A 43 8.35 -1.20 -16.57
C GLU A 43 7.98 -1.22 -18.06
N ARG A 44 8.12 -0.08 -18.76
CA ARG A 44 7.71 0.10 -20.17
C ARG A 44 6.26 -0.36 -20.45
N ARG A 45 5.32 -0.08 -19.55
CA ARG A 45 3.90 -0.44 -19.73
C ARG A 45 2.94 0.67 -19.28
N TYR A 46 1.74 0.63 -19.84
CA TYR A 46 0.61 1.41 -19.35
C TYR A 46 0.15 0.85 -18.01
N LEU A 47 -0.07 1.75 -17.05
CA LEU A 47 -0.55 1.41 -15.71
C LEU A 47 -2.06 1.26 -15.75
N GLY A 48 -2.58 0.38 -14.90
CA GLY A 48 -4.02 0.21 -14.73
C GLY A 48 -4.70 1.55 -14.52
N GLN A 49 -5.79 1.79 -15.27
CA GLN A 49 -6.66 2.94 -15.11
C GLN A 49 -7.90 2.56 -14.32
N TRP A 50 -8.62 3.56 -13.83
CA TRP A 50 -9.85 3.32 -13.09
C TRP A 50 -10.80 2.47 -13.94
N PRO A 51 -11.21 1.28 -13.48
CA PRO A 51 -12.05 0.40 -14.28
C PRO A 51 -13.44 1.01 -14.46
N SER A 52 -13.99 0.86 -15.67
CA SER A 52 -15.38 1.22 -15.94
C SER A 52 -16.30 0.30 -15.13
N PHE A 53 -17.17 0.89 -14.31
CA PHE A 53 -18.16 0.13 -13.56
C PHE A 53 -19.12 -0.60 -14.52
N ASN A 54 -19.10 -1.93 -14.48
CA ASN A 54 -19.98 -2.78 -15.28
C ASN A 54 -20.49 -3.93 -14.39
N THR A 55 -21.81 -4.05 -14.28
CA THR A 55 -22.50 -5.05 -13.44
C THR A 55 -22.14 -6.49 -13.82
N GLU A 56 -21.94 -6.79 -15.10
CA GLU A 56 -21.50 -8.11 -15.58
C GLU A 56 -20.09 -8.44 -15.11
N LYS A 57 -19.18 -7.45 -15.16
CA LYS A 57 -17.80 -7.61 -14.66
C LYS A 57 -17.74 -7.75 -13.15
N VAL A 58 -18.66 -7.10 -12.43
CA VAL A 58 -18.79 -7.23 -10.97
C VAL A 58 -19.24 -8.63 -10.60
N LEU A 59 -20.27 -9.15 -11.27
CA LEU A 59 -20.79 -10.51 -11.05
C LEU A 59 -19.77 -11.59 -11.42
N ASN A 60 -18.97 -11.37 -12.47
CA ASN A 60 -17.91 -12.28 -12.90
C ASN A 60 -16.60 -12.12 -12.09
N GLY A 61 -16.53 -11.17 -11.14
CA GLY A 61 -15.35 -10.93 -10.30
C GLY A 61 -14.16 -10.29 -11.03
N SER A 62 -14.21 -10.11 -12.35
CA SER A 62 -13.16 -9.45 -13.14
C SER A 62 -12.99 -7.99 -12.76
N TYR A 63 -14.06 -7.31 -12.35
CA TYR A 63 -14.00 -5.94 -11.84
C TYR A 63 -13.08 -5.82 -10.62
N LYS A 64 -13.11 -6.79 -9.70
CA LYS A 64 -12.24 -6.80 -8.52
C LYS A 64 -10.76 -6.85 -8.92
N ASN A 65 -10.42 -7.71 -9.87
CA ASN A 65 -9.04 -7.86 -10.35
C ASN A 65 -8.54 -6.57 -11.04
N GLU A 66 -9.41 -5.92 -11.83
CA GLU A 66 -9.08 -4.63 -12.47
C GLU A 66 -8.85 -3.54 -11.41
N VAL A 67 -9.69 -3.47 -10.37
CA VAL A 67 -9.53 -2.54 -9.23
C VAL A 67 -8.25 -2.82 -8.46
N GLU A 68 -7.96 -4.09 -8.16
CA GLU A 68 -6.76 -4.49 -7.41
C GLU A 68 -5.49 -4.17 -8.20
N SER A 69 -5.50 -4.42 -9.51
CA SER A 69 -4.39 -4.06 -10.40
C SER A 69 -4.21 -2.55 -10.47
N TYR A 70 -5.29 -1.78 -10.57
CA TYR A 70 -5.24 -0.31 -10.51
C TYR A 70 -4.64 0.17 -9.19
N PHE A 71 -5.14 -0.33 -8.06
CA PHE A 71 -4.69 0.10 -6.75
C PHE A 71 -3.20 -0.22 -6.51
N SER A 72 -2.78 -1.43 -6.92
CA SER A 72 -1.38 -1.86 -6.85
C SER A 72 -0.46 -1.00 -7.73
N ASP A 73 -0.96 -0.54 -8.87
CA ASP A 73 -0.22 0.30 -9.81
C ASP A 73 -0.11 1.76 -9.39
N GLN A 74 -1.12 2.27 -8.68
CA GLN A 74 -1.19 3.66 -8.22
C GLN A 74 -0.72 3.84 -6.76
N PHE A 75 -0.22 2.80 -6.11
CA PHE A 75 0.23 2.88 -4.72
C PHE A 75 1.44 3.81 -4.58
N PRO A 76 1.47 4.71 -3.57
CA PRO A 76 2.61 5.60 -3.36
C PRO A 76 3.88 4.80 -3.10
N PHE A 77 4.98 5.24 -3.69
CA PHE A 77 6.28 4.56 -3.61
C PHE A 77 6.29 3.11 -4.14
N ARG A 78 5.36 2.73 -5.04
CA ARG A 78 5.32 1.43 -5.72
C ARG A 78 6.71 0.88 -6.11
N ASN A 79 7.54 1.68 -6.75
CA ASN A 79 8.85 1.25 -7.26
C ASN A 79 9.76 0.77 -6.12
N PHE A 80 9.73 1.45 -4.96
CA PHE A 80 10.47 1.03 -3.77
C PHE A 80 10.06 -0.37 -3.30
N TRP A 81 8.75 -0.64 -3.23
CA TRP A 81 8.22 -1.96 -2.86
C TRP A 81 8.59 -3.05 -3.87
N ILE A 82 8.59 -2.73 -5.15
CA ILE A 82 9.00 -3.66 -6.21
C ILE A 82 10.48 -3.99 -6.11
N HIS A 83 11.33 -2.98 -5.91
CA HIS A 83 12.76 -3.20 -5.70
C HIS A 83 13.03 -4.08 -4.48
N ILE A 84 12.31 -3.88 -3.37
CA ILE A 84 12.42 -4.76 -2.19
C ILE A 84 12.02 -6.19 -2.53
N LYS A 85 10.88 -6.38 -3.20
CA LYS A 85 10.40 -7.70 -3.60
C LYS A 85 11.40 -8.41 -4.51
N GLU A 86 11.95 -7.69 -5.48
CA GLU A 86 12.93 -8.23 -6.42
C GLU A 86 14.24 -8.59 -5.73
N HIS A 87 14.74 -7.75 -4.83
CA HIS A 87 15.92 -8.07 -4.01
C HIS A 87 15.67 -9.31 -3.14
N SER A 88 14.51 -9.39 -2.48
CA SER A 88 14.13 -10.55 -1.67
C SER A 88 14.09 -11.82 -2.52
N ASN A 89 13.48 -11.77 -3.72
CA ASN A 89 13.42 -12.92 -4.62
C ASN A 89 14.80 -13.33 -5.13
N GLN A 90 15.68 -12.38 -5.46
CA GLN A 90 17.06 -12.69 -5.85
C GLN A 90 17.83 -13.39 -4.73
N ILE A 91 17.66 -12.97 -3.48
CA ILE A 91 18.28 -13.62 -2.32
C ILE A 91 17.72 -15.03 -2.12
N LEU A 92 16.40 -15.20 -2.25
CA LEU A 92 15.73 -16.50 -2.09
C LEU A 92 16.08 -17.51 -3.19
N ILE A 93 16.21 -17.06 -4.45
CA ILE A 93 16.57 -17.91 -5.60
C ILE A 93 18.07 -18.26 -5.60
N LYS A 94 18.92 -17.43 -4.97
CA LYS A 94 20.35 -17.70 -4.80
C LYS A 94 20.69 -18.66 -3.65
N LYS A 95 19.69 -19.19 -2.93
CA LYS A 95 19.84 -20.19 -1.88
C LYS A 95 19.47 -21.57 -2.41
#